data_AF-A0A0C5JKY1-F1
#
_entry.id   AF-A0A0C5JKY1-F1
#
_cell.length_a   1.000
_cell.length_b   1.000
_cell.length_c   1.000
_cell.angle_alpha   90.00
_cell.angle_beta   90.00
_cell.angle_gamma   90.00
#
_symmetry.space_group_name_H-M   'P 1'
#
loop_
_entity.id
_entity.type
_entity.pdbx_description
1 polymer ?
#
loop_
_entity_poly.entity_id
_entity_poly.type
_entity_poly.pdbx_seq_one_letter_code
_entity_poly.pdbx_strand_id
1 'polypeptide(L)'
;MEVSEIELLARQVEAHPDYRVLRRLSPRQVFGENSSGAASRAIILDTETTGTDPSAHEVIELGMVAFDFDPSTGKAIRVVEVYDALEQPSVPIPPDTTRIHGITDEMVAGRRIDDQKVEEMLFGASLVIAHNAQFDRQFLEKRLPIFQSVPWGCSLKDVPWAEEGYGSAKLDYILNCMGFFHEAHRAEADCLALLEVLQFPLPVSGITGLKHLLSGQQNPSYRVWARNSPFDNKDRLKARGYRWEANEKCWFLETTESTLQSDLAALKQDGYNGKPAKIDIEKLDSRVRFSSRGGEKTTRVI
;
A
#
# COMPACT_ATOMS: atom_id res chain seq x y z
N MET A 1 -1.93 2.25 -40.95
CA MET A 1 -2.04 0.84 -40.53
C MET A 1 -3.29 0.70 -39.71
N GLU A 2 -4.12 -0.29 -40.01
CA GLU A 2 -5.25 -0.64 -39.14
C GLU A 2 -4.74 -1.17 -37.80
N VAL A 3 -5.53 -1.08 -36.73
CA VAL A 3 -5.15 -1.54 -35.38
C VAL A 3 -4.72 -3.02 -35.39
N SER A 4 -5.33 -3.84 -36.25
CA SER A 4 -5.00 -5.25 -36.46
C SER A 4 -3.59 -5.47 -37.04
N GLU A 5 -3.15 -4.60 -37.94
CA GLU A 5 -1.83 -4.66 -38.59
C GLU A 5 -0.72 -4.26 -37.61
N ILE A 6 -0.98 -3.26 -36.77
CA ILE A 6 -0.04 -2.84 -35.70
C ILE A 6 0.16 -3.97 -34.68
N GLU A 7 -0.91 -4.64 -34.24
CA GLU A 7 -0.80 -5.75 -33.29
C GLU A 7 -0.09 -6.96 -33.89
N LEU A 8 -0.24 -7.20 -35.19
CA LEU A 8 0.54 -8.25 -35.87
C LEU A 8 2.04 -7.95 -35.84
N LEU A 9 2.44 -6.71 -36.15
CA LEU A 9 3.84 -6.28 -36.08
C LEU A 9 4.37 -6.34 -34.65
N ALA A 10 3.58 -5.92 -33.66
CA ALA A 10 3.94 -5.99 -32.25
C ALA A 10 4.26 -7.43 -31.82
N ARG A 11 3.43 -8.41 -32.22
CA ARG A 11 3.67 -9.84 -31.94
C ARG A 11 4.93 -10.38 -32.63
N GLN A 12 5.24 -9.91 -33.84
CA GLN A 12 6.47 -10.30 -34.54
C GLN A 12 7.72 -9.80 -33.82
N VAL A 13 7.69 -8.56 -33.32
CA VAL A 13 8.77 -7.99 -32.52
C VAL A 13 8.90 -8.71 -31.18
N GLU A 14 7.78 -8.99 -30.50
CA GLU A 14 7.74 -9.70 -29.21
C GLU A 14 8.28 -11.14 -29.28
N ALA A 15 8.19 -11.79 -30.44
CA ALA A 15 8.74 -13.13 -30.64
C ALA A 15 10.29 -13.16 -30.70
N HIS A 16 10.94 -12.01 -30.88
CA HIS A 16 12.40 -11.93 -30.99
C HIS A 16 13.04 -11.70 -29.61
N PRO A 17 14.08 -12.48 -29.21
CA PRO A 17 14.60 -12.51 -27.84
C PRO A 17 15.20 -11.17 -27.35
N ASP A 18 15.67 -10.33 -28.27
CA ASP A 18 16.28 -9.03 -27.94
C ASP A 18 15.27 -7.89 -27.75
N TYR A 19 13.97 -8.14 -27.95
CA TYR A 19 12.95 -7.11 -27.83
C TYR A 19 11.95 -7.43 -26.72
N ARG A 20 11.46 -6.37 -26.10
CA ARG A 20 10.36 -6.41 -25.16
C ARG A 20 9.32 -5.39 -25.60
N VAL A 21 8.11 -5.86 -25.88
CA VAL A 21 7.00 -5.00 -26.28
C VAL A 21 6.13 -4.74 -25.06
N LEU A 22 5.89 -3.46 -24.75
CA LEU A 22 4.95 -3.05 -23.71
C LEU A 22 3.64 -2.60 -24.36
N ARG A 23 2.52 -2.96 -23.76
CA ARG A 23 1.18 -2.57 -24.21
C ARG A 23 0.58 -1.55 -23.26
N ARG A 24 -0.18 -0.59 -23.79
CA ARG A 24 -0.92 0.34 -22.95
C ARG A 24 -1.95 -0.45 -22.15
N LEU A 25 -1.93 -0.31 -20.84
CA LEU A 25 -2.92 -0.93 -19.98
C LEU A 25 -4.31 -0.43 -20.38
N SER A 26 -5.20 -1.37 -20.71
CA SER A 26 -6.61 -1.08 -20.98
C SER A 26 -7.42 -1.60 -19.79
N PRO A 27 -8.06 -0.72 -18.99
CA PRO A 27 -8.85 -1.15 -17.85
C PRO A 27 -9.92 -2.14 -18.26
N ARG A 28 -9.99 -3.25 -17.53
CA ARG A 28 -11.04 -4.26 -17.72
C ARG A 28 -12.00 -4.25 -16.54
N GLN A 29 -13.28 -4.38 -16.84
CA GLN A 29 -14.35 -4.41 -15.84
C GLN A 29 -14.58 -5.84 -15.30
N VAL A 30 -14.19 -6.87 -16.07
CA VAL A 30 -14.39 -8.28 -15.72
C VAL A 30 -13.06 -9.02 -15.83
N PHE A 31 -12.74 -9.80 -14.80
CA PHE A 31 -11.46 -10.50 -14.64
C PHE A 31 -11.59 -12.02 -14.75
N GLY A 32 -12.78 -12.56 -14.45
CA GLY A 32 -13.09 -13.97 -14.57
C GLY A 32 -14.45 -14.33 -13.97
N GLU A 33 -14.84 -15.60 -14.11
CA GLU A 33 -16.05 -16.12 -13.47
C GLU A 33 -15.81 -16.44 -11.99
N ASN A 34 -16.83 -16.24 -11.15
CA ASN A 34 -16.75 -16.62 -9.74
C ASN A 34 -16.97 -18.14 -9.58
N SER A 35 -15.89 -18.91 -9.70
CA SER A 35 -15.93 -20.37 -9.65
C SER A 35 -16.28 -20.95 -8.26
N SER A 36 -16.12 -20.19 -7.16
CA SER A 36 -16.39 -20.68 -5.80
C SER A 36 -17.76 -20.28 -5.25
N GLY A 37 -18.44 -19.29 -5.86
CA GLY A 37 -19.71 -18.73 -5.40
C GLY A 37 -19.58 -17.81 -4.17
N ALA A 38 -18.41 -17.74 -3.53
CA ALA A 38 -18.11 -16.77 -2.48
C ALA A 38 -17.50 -15.50 -3.10
N ALA A 39 -17.92 -14.33 -2.67
CA ALA A 39 -17.34 -13.06 -3.10
C ALA A 39 -17.16 -12.13 -1.90
N SER A 40 -15.98 -11.54 -1.81
CA SER A 40 -15.68 -10.46 -0.88
C SER A 40 -15.42 -9.18 -1.67
N ARG A 41 -15.64 -8.03 -1.04
CA ARG A 41 -15.34 -6.73 -1.63
C ARG A 41 -14.05 -6.16 -1.07
N ALA A 42 -13.21 -5.61 -1.94
CA ALA A 42 -12.08 -4.78 -1.57
C ALA A 42 -12.13 -3.47 -2.34
N ILE A 43 -11.37 -2.48 -1.86
CA ILE A 43 -11.19 -1.20 -2.53
C ILE A 43 -9.71 -0.98 -2.70
N ILE A 44 -9.27 -0.67 -3.92
CA ILE A 44 -7.98 -0.03 -4.14
C ILE A 44 -8.22 1.48 -4.17
N LEU A 45 -7.37 2.24 -3.50
CA LEU A 45 -7.39 3.69 -3.55
C LEU A 45 -5.99 4.26 -3.74
N ASP A 46 -5.96 5.50 -4.18
CA ASP A 46 -4.76 6.32 -4.36
C ASP A 46 -5.13 7.79 -4.15
N THR A 47 -4.16 8.60 -3.73
CA THR A 47 -4.35 10.04 -3.48
C THR A 47 -3.26 10.87 -4.12
N GLU A 48 -3.68 11.95 -4.80
CA GLU A 48 -2.78 13.06 -5.11
C GLU A 48 -2.92 14.16 -4.06
N THR A 49 -1.81 14.79 -3.69
CA THR A 49 -1.73 15.70 -2.54
C THR A 49 -0.90 16.92 -2.86
N THR A 50 -1.07 18.00 -2.09
CA THR A 50 -0.23 19.21 -2.23
C THR A 50 1.20 19.04 -1.72
N GLY A 51 1.58 17.87 -1.20
CA GLY A 51 2.92 17.54 -0.70
C GLY A 51 2.91 16.31 0.19
N THR A 52 4.06 15.96 0.79
CA THR A 52 4.24 14.62 1.39
C THR A 52 3.97 14.52 2.89
N ASP A 53 3.86 15.65 3.59
CA ASP A 53 3.58 15.70 5.03
C ASP A 53 2.07 15.88 5.28
N PRO A 54 1.35 14.86 5.80
CA PRO A 54 -0.08 14.95 6.06
C PRO A 54 -0.46 15.96 7.15
N SER A 55 0.50 16.47 7.93
CA SER A 55 0.24 17.54 8.89
C SER A 55 0.13 18.91 8.21
N ALA A 56 0.84 19.12 7.10
CA ALA A 56 0.96 20.39 6.40
C ALA A 56 0.26 20.43 5.03
N HIS A 57 -0.06 19.27 4.46
CA HIS A 57 -0.61 19.14 3.11
C HIS A 57 -2.01 18.53 3.11
N GLU A 58 -2.68 18.65 1.96
CA GLU A 58 -4.07 18.29 1.74
C GLU A 58 -4.22 17.37 0.52
N VAL A 59 -5.27 16.54 0.53
CA VAL A 59 -5.67 15.71 -0.61
C VAL A 59 -6.31 16.61 -1.65
N ILE A 60 -5.96 16.41 -2.92
CA ILE A 60 -6.50 17.15 -4.07
C ILE A 60 -7.11 16.24 -5.13
N GLU A 61 -6.84 14.94 -5.09
CA GLU A 61 -7.53 13.91 -5.88
C GLU A 61 -7.67 12.64 -5.02
N LEU A 62 -8.81 11.96 -5.14
CA LEU A 62 -9.04 10.63 -4.57
C LEU A 62 -9.58 9.71 -5.65
N GLY A 63 -8.78 8.71 -6.01
CA GLY A 63 -9.19 7.59 -6.84
C GLY A 63 -9.57 6.40 -5.97
N MET A 64 -10.71 5.75 -6.25
CA MET A 64 -11.14 4.53 -5.59
C MET A 64 -11.74 3.55 -6.59
N VAL A 65 -11.30 2.30 -6.55
CA VAL A 65 -11.83 1.19 -7.36
C VAL A 65 -12.32 0.11 -6.41
N ALA A 66 -13.64 -0.01 -6.29
CA ALA A 66 -14.28 -1.12 -5.58
C ALA A 66 -14.41 -2.32 -6.52
N PHE A 67 -14.00 -3.50 -6.05
CA PHE A 67 -14.07 -4.72 -6.84
C PHE A 67 -14.44 -5.93 -5.97
N ASP A 68 -15.12 -6.89 -6.59
CA ASP A 68 -15.41 -8.18 -5.97
C ASP A 68 -14.28 -9.17 -6.30
N PHE A 69 -13.87 -10.00 -5.35
CA PHE A 69 -12.83 -11.02 -5.52
C PHE A 69 -13.19 -12.32 -4.81
N ASP A 70 -12.55 -13.41 -5.25
CA ASP A 70 -12.61 -14.71 -4.58
C ASP A 70 -11.59 -14.76 -3.43
N PRO A 71 -12.02 -14.86 -2.16
CA PRO A 71 -11.10 -14.82 -1.01
C PRO A 71 -10.18 -16.06 -0.89
N SER A 72 -10.56 -17.17 -1.51
CA SER A 72 -9.75 -18.39 -1.51
C SER A 72 -8.54 -18.26 -2.44
N THR A 73 -8.74 -17.69 -3.63
CA THR A 73 -7.69 -17.57 -4.66
C THR A 73 -7.02 -16.20 -4.70
N GLY A 74 -7.67 -15.16 -4.19
CA GLY A 74 -7.23 -13.78 -4.34
C GLY A 74 -7.32 -13.28 -5.78
N LYS A 75 -8.22 -13.84 -6.61
CA LYS A 75 -8.49 -13.33 -7.96
C LYS A 75 -9.67 -12.38 -7.95
N ALA A 76 -9.54 -11.23 -8.59
CA ALA A 76 -10.69 -10.37 -8.86
C ALA A 76 -11.68 -11.07 -9.79
N ILE A 77 -12.95 -10.75 -9.60
CA ILE A 77 -14.08 -11.20 -10.40
C ILE A 77 -14.48 -10.07 -11.34
N ARG A 78 -14.76 -8.89 -10.78
CA ARG A 78 -15.20 -7.71 -11.52
C ARG A 78 -14.95 -6.43 -10.74
N VAL A 79 -14.76 -5.32 -11.46
CA VAL A 79 -14.95 -3.97 -10.92
C VAL A 79 -16.44 -3.78 -10.64
N VAL A 80 -16.74 -3.22 -9.48
CA VAL A 80 -18.11 -2.89 -9.05
C VAL A 80 -18.38 -1.42 -9.29
N GLU A 81 -17.43 -0.57 -8.90
CA GLU A 81 -17.56 0.87 -8.95
C GLU A 81 -16.19 1.53 -9.02
N VAL A 82 -16.10 2.62 -9.77
CA VAL A 82 -14.94 3.50 -9.87
C VAL A 82 -15.38 4.90 -9.45
N TYR A 83 -14.59 5.52 -8.59
CA TYR A 83 -14.77 6.88 -8.12
C TYR A 83 -13.48 7.66 -8.33
N ASP A 84 -13.59 8.82 -8.96
CA ASP A 84 -12.49 9.75 -9.22
C ASP A 84 -13.01 11.15 -8.94
N ALA A 85 -12.40 11.84 -7.97
CA ALA A 85 -12.84 13.17 -7.59
C ALA A 85 -11.68 14.07 -7.16
N LEU A 86 -11.75 15.31 -7.63
CA LEU A 86 -10.85 16.39 -7.24
C LEU A 86 -11.38 17.14 -6.01
N GLU A 87 -10.46 17.72 -5.24
CA GLU A 87 -10.75 18.57 -4.09
C GLU A 87 -9.93 19.85 -4.13
N GLN A 88 -10.58 20.99 -3.92
CA GLN A 88 -9.89 22.26 -3.77
C GLN A 88 -9.15 22.29 -2.41
N PRO A 89 -7.81 22.43 -2.40
CA PRO A 89 -7.07 22.62 -1.16
C PRO A 89 -7.27 24.04 -0.59
N SER A 90 -6.89 24.25 0.67
CA SER A 90 -6.97 25.55 1.34
C SER A 90 -5.87 26.54 0.91
N VAL A 91 -4.79 26.02 0.31
CA VAL A 91 -3.65 26.80 -0.19
C VAL A 91 -3.34 26.42 -1.65
N PRO A 92 -2.74 27.32 -2.45
CA PRO A 92 -2.36 27.02 -3.82
C PRO A 92 -1.49 25.76 -3.93
N ILE A 93 -1.73 24.95 -4.97
CA ILE A 93 -0.97 23.72 -5.21
C ILE A 93 0.49 24.08 -5.53
N PRO A 94 1.48 23.50 -4.81
CA PRO A 94 2.87 23.76 -5.11
C PRO A 94 3.25 23.34 -6.55
N PRO A 95 4.09 24.13 -7.26
CA PRO A 95 4.52 23.79 -8.61
C PRO A 95 5.24 22.43 -8.70
N ASP A 96 5.91 22.02 -7.62
CA ASP A 96 6.66 20.76 -7.56
C ASP A 96 5.75 19.53 -7.60
N THR A 97 4.59 19.57 -6.92
CA THR A 97 3.61 18.47 -6.98
C THR A 97 2.84 18.52 -8.29
N THR A 98 2.50 19.72 -8.79
CA THR A 98 1.89 19.91 -10.12
C THR A 98 2.73 19.25 -11.22
N ARG A 99 4.07 19.29 -11.14
CA ARG A 99 4.95 18.61 -12.10
C ARG A 99 4.89 17.08 -12.07
N ILE A 100 4.36 16.49 -10.99
CA ILE A 100 4.23 15.04 -10.81
C ILE A 100 2.86 14.59 -11.33
N HIS A 101 1.78 15.13 -10.78
CA HIS A 101 0.41 14.68 -11.04
C HIS A 101 -0.34 15.51 -12.10
N GLY A 102 0.18 16.67 -12.51
CA GLY A 102 -0.41 17.50 -13.56
C GLY A 102 -1.69 18.24 -13.17
N ILE A 103 -2.09 18.23 -11.90
CA ILE A 103 -3.31 18.87 -11.38
C ILE A 103 -3.00 20.33 -11.05
N THR A 104 -3.77 21.25 -11.61
CA THR A 104 -3.62 22.70 -11.40
C THR A 104 -4.70 23.26 -10.48
N ASP A 105 -4.48 24.47 -9.94
CA ASP A 105 -5.46 25.18 -9.11
C ASP A 105 -6.80 25.38 -9.85
N GLU A 106 -6.76 25.58 -11.17
CA GLU A 106 -7.97 25.72 -11.99
C GLU A 106 -8.78 24.43 -12.09
N MET A 107 -8.11 23.26 -12.09
CA MET A 107 -8.80 21.97 -12.17
C MET A 107 -9.59 21.67 -10.89
N VAL A 108 -9.02 22.05 -9.73
CA VAL A 108 -9.61 21.79 -8.42
C VAL A 108 -10.57 22.88 -7.95
N ALA A 109 -10.58 24.05 -8.59
CA ALA A 109 -11.43 25.18 -8.18
C ALA A 109 -12.91 24.81 -8.04
N GLY A 110 -13.46 24.99 -6.84
CA GLY A 110 -14.85 24.69 -6.49
C GLY A 110 -15.18 23.21 -6.38
N ARG A 111 -14.20 22.31 -6.51
CA ARG A 111 -14.38 20.85 -6.41
C ARG A 111 -14.28 20.40 -4.96
N ARG A 112 -14.99 19.31 -4.65
CA ARG A 112 -14.98 18.67 -3.34
C ARG A 112 -15.26 17.19 -3.53
N ILE A 113 -14.55 16.35 -2.78
CA ILE A 113 -14.86 14.92 -2.67
C ILE A 113 -16.18 14.74 -1.92
N ASP A 114 -17.01 13.83 -2.42
CA ASP A 114 -18.30 13.46 -1.83
C ASP A 114 -18.07 12.47 -0.70
N ASP A 115 -18.02 12.99 0.53
CA ASP A 115 -17.77 12.20 1.73
C ASP A 115 -18.80 11.08 1.94
N GLN A 116 -20.09 11.34 1.62
CA GLN A 116 -21.14 10.32 1.73
C GLN A 116 -20.89 9.19 0.74
N LYS A 117 -20.52 9.52 -0.49
CA LYS A 117 -20.22 8.51 -1.51
C LYS A 117 -19.02 7.64 -1.14
N VAL A 118 -17.97 8.24 -0.56
CA VAL A 118 -16.80 7.52 -0.07
C VAL A 118 -17.18 6.55 1.06
N GLU A 119 -18.00 6.99 2.01
CA GLU A 119 -18.52 6.13 3.09
C GLU A 119 -19.38 4.97 2.55
N GLU A 120 -20.25 5.23 1.58
CA GLU A 120 -21.07 4.22 0.92
C GLU A 120 -20.23 3.15 0.20
N MET A 121 -19.16 3.56 -0.48
CA MET A 121 -18.25 2.62 -1.15
C MET A 121 -17.52 1.74 -0.14
N LEU A 122 -17.04 2.33 0.97
CA LEU A 122 -16.33 1.62 2.03
C LEU A 122 -17.24 0.66 2.82
N PHE A 123 -18.55 0.89 2.79
CA PHE A 123 -19.50 0.02 3.46
C PHE A 123 -19.44 -1.41 2.90
N GLY A 124 -19.11 -2.37 3.76
CA GLY A 124 -18.96 -3.78 3.39
C GLY A 124 -17.64 -4.12 2.69
N ALA A 125 -16.72 -3.16 2.53
CA ALA A 125 -15.36 -3.44 2.10
C ALA A 125 -14.63 -4.25 3.18
N SER A 126 -14.13 -5.42 2.81
CA SER A 126 -13.35 -6.29 3.68
C SER A 126 -11.89 -5.84 3.81
N LEU A 127 -11.39 -5.06 2.85
CA LEU A 127 -10.02 -4.58 2.78
C LEU A 127 -9.93 -3.32 1.92
N VAL A 128 -9.19 -2.33 2.40
CA VAL A 128 -8.70 -1.18 1.62
C VAL A 128 -7.24 -1.42 1.28
N ILE A 129 -6.86 -1.13 0.05
CA ILE A 129 -5.53 -1.39 -0.50
C ILE A 129 -5.02 -0.08 -1.09
N ALA A 130 -3.78 0.26 -0.80
CA ALA A 130 -3.05 1.27 -1.56
C ALA A 130 -1.66 0.75 -1.89
N HIS A 131 -1.03 1.33 -2.92
CA HIS A 131 0.31 0.90 -3.28
C HIS A 131 1.27 1.17 -2.13
N ASN A 132 1.28 2.40 -1.63
CA ASN A 132 2.03 2.83 -0.45
C ASN A 132 1.07 3.28 0.67
N ALA A 133 0.33 2.34 1.26
CA ALA A 133 -0.73 2.66 2.23
C ALA A 133 -0.31 3.55 3.40
N GLN A 134 0.96 3.56 3.80
CA GLN A 134 1.41 4.48 4.86
C GLN A 134 1.24 5.95 4.46
N PHE A 135 1.34 6.27 3.17
CA PHE A 135 1.13 7.62 2.64
C PHE A 135 -0.37 7.95 2.63
N ASP A 136 -1.15 7.27 1.79
CA ASP A 136 -2.56 7.57 1.54
C ASP A 136 -3.40 7.53 2.82
N ARG A 137 -3.18 6.50 3.65
CA ARG A 137 -3.95 6.29 4.88
C ARG A 137 -3.82 7.46 5.85
N GLN A 138 -2.64 8.06 5.97
CA GLN A 138 -2.44 9.17 6.91
C GLN A 138 -3.21 10.43 6.50
N PHE A 139 -3.24 10.72 5.20
CA PHE A 139 -4.06 11.82 4.67
C PHE A 139 -5.55 11.51 4.82
N LEU A 140 -5.98 10.30 4.46
CA LEU A 140 -7.39 9.93 4.45
C LEU A 140 -7.99 9.75 5.84
N GLU A 141 -7.27 9.19 6.82
CA GLU A 141 -7.76 9.10 8.20
C GLU A 141 -7.90 10.48 8.88
N LYS A 142 -7.09 11.46 8.47
CA LYS A 142 -7.20 12.87 8.90
C LYS A 142 -8.39 13.55 8.24
N ARG A 143 -8.62 13.31 6.94
CA ARG A 143 -9.69 13.92 6.14
C ARG A 143 -11.07 13.36 6.50
N LEU A 144 -11.20 12.03 6.57
CA LEU A 144 -12.48 11.34 6.78
C LEU A 144 -12.34 10.16 7.78
N PRO A 145 -12.97 10.22 8.96
CA PRO A 145 -12.79 9.22 10.01
C PRO A 145 -13.16 7.78 9.64
N ILE A 146 -14.01 7.54 8.63
CA ILE A 146 -14.40 6.18 8.24
C ILE A 146 -13.19 5.28 7.89
N PHE A 147 -12.13 5.86 7.31
CA PHE A 147 -10.89 5.15 6.95
C PHE A 147 -10.16 4.54 8.16
N GLN A 148 -10.49 5.01 9.37
CA GLN A 148 -9.95 4.50 10.62
C GLN A 148 -10.54 3.15 11.04
N SER A 149 -11.73 2.82 10.51
CA SER A 149 -12.52 1.65 10.94
C SER A 149 -12.31 0.42 10.04
N VAL A 150 -11.79 0.63 8.83
CA VAL A 150 -11.59 -0.40 7.81
C VAL A 150 -10.20 -1.05 7.92
N PRO A 151 -10.06 -2.34 7.56
CA PRO A 151 -8.76 -2.97 7.41
C PRO A 151 -7.98 -2.43 6.21
N TRP A 152 -6.66 -2.27 6.36
CA TRP A 152 -5.76 -1.84 5.28
C TRP A 152 -4.71 -2.89 4.93
N GLY A 153 -4.34 -2.94 3.65
CA GLY A 153 -3.20 -3.66 3.10
C GLY A 153 -2.33 -2.72 2.26
N CYS A 154 -1.03 -3.01 2.20
CA CYS A 154 -0.05 -2.20 1.48
C CYS A 154 0.68 -3.05 0.45
N SER A 155 0.39 -2.88 -0.84
CA SER A 155 1.03 -3.74 -1.85
C SER A 155 2.55 -3.56 -1.90
N LEU A 156 3.09 -2.39 -1.57
CA LEU A 156 4.53 -2.13 -1.51
C LEU A 156 5.23 -2.91 -0.38
N LYS A 157 4.53 -3.20 0.72
CA LYS A 157 5.11 -3.81 1.93
C LYS A 157 4.71 -5.26 2.14
N ASP A 158 3.48 -5.61 1.81
CA ASP A 158 2.89 -6.92 2.08
C ASP A 158 3.12 -7.93 0.96
N VAL A 159 3.42 -7.47 -0.26
CA VAL A 159 3.80 -8.35 -1.38
C VAL A 159 5.33 -8.43 -1.44
N PRO A 160 5.93 -9.63 -1.41
CA PRO A 160 7.38 -9.81 -1.34
C PRO A 160 8.04 -9.68 -2.72
N TRP A 161 7.87 -8.52 -3.38
CA TRP A 161 8.29 -8.28 -4.77
C TRP A 161 9.74 -8.71 -5.08
N ALA A 162 10.68 -8.45 -4.16
CA ALA A 162 12.09 -8.82 -4.35
C ALA A 162 12.30 -10.35 -4.35
N GLU A 163 11.61 -11.08 -3.48
CA GLU A 163 11.65 -12.54 -3.41
C GLU A 163 10.98 -13.18 -4.62
N GLU A 164 10.02 -12.46 -5.23
CA GLU A 164 9.34 -12.82 -6.47
C GLU A 164 10.14 -12.42 -7.74
N GLY A 165 11.37 -11.93 -7.58
CA GLY A 165 12.29 -11.63 -8.68
C GLY A 165 12.17 -10.23 -9.28
N TYR A 166 11.40 -9.31 -8.67
CA TYR A 166 11.31 -7.93 -9.12
C TYR A 166 12.42 -7.08 -8.51
N GLY A 167 13.21 -6.39 -9.35
CA GLY A 167 14.31 -5.52 -8.90
C GLY A 167 13.86 -4.20 -8.26
N SER A 168 12.57 -3.84 -8.37
CA SER A 168 11.97 -2.68 -7.73
C SER A 168 10.51 -2.96 -7.41
N ALA A 169 10.01 -2.37 -6.33
CA ALA A 169 8.62 -2.47 -5.93
C ALA A 169 7.78 -1.26 -6.39
N LYS A 170 8.32 -0.36 -7.22
CA LYS A 170 7.55 0.75 -7.81
C LYS A 170 6.48 0.21 -8.75
N LEU A 171 5.26 0.74 -8.66
CA LEU A 171 4.12 0.30 -9.48
C LEU A 171 4.45 0.24 -10.98
N ASP A 172 4.96 1.33 -11.56
CA ASP A 172 5.38 1.38 -12.97
C ASP A 172 6.38 0.29 -13.35
N TYR A 173 7.34 0.02 -12.46
CA TYR A 173 8.34 -1.02 -12.73
C TYR A 173 7.70 -2.40 -12.74
N ILE A 174 6.82 -2.69 -11.77
CA ILE A 174 6.10 -3.96 -11.70
C ILE A 174 5.21 -4.14 -12.94
N LEU A 175 4.47 -3.09 -13.30
CA LEU A 175 3.59 -3.07 -14.47
C LEU A 175 4.37 -3.29 -15.78
N ASN A 176 5.51 -2.59 -15.94
CA ASN A 176 6.43 -2.80 -17.07
C ASN A 176 6.97 -4.23 -17.11
N CYS A 177 7.31 -4.79 -15.93
CA CYS A 177 7.72 -6.18 -15.78
C CYS A 177 6.62 -7.18 -16.19
N MET A 178 5.35 -6.78 -16.19
CA MET A 178 4.21 -7.58 -16.64
C MET A 178 3.83 -7.31 -18.11
N GLY A 179 4.59 -6.45 -18.82
CA GLY A 179 4.36 -6.15 -20.24
C GLY A 179 3.40 -4.98 -20.48
N PHE A 180 3.12 -4.17 -19.46
CA PHE A 180 2.18 -3.05 -19.55
C PHE A 180 2.83 -1.71 -19.21
N PHE A 181 2.27 -0.63 -19.75
CA PHE A 181 2.55 0.74 -19.31
C PHE A 181 1.23 1.51 -19.16
N HIS A 182 1.20 2.53 -18.31
CA HIS A 182 0.08 3.46 -18.20
C HIS A 182 0.57 4.90 -18.00
N GLU A 183 -0.34 5.86 -18.06
CA GLU A 183 -0.06 7.22 -17.64
C GLU A 183 -0.21 7.27 -16.11
N ALA A 184 0.93 7.34 -15.42
CA ALA A 184 1.00 7.40 -13.97
C ALA A 184 0.56 8.77 -13.43
N HIS A 185 0.24 8.82 -12.13
CA HIS A 185 -0.07 10.04 -11.36
C HIS A 185 -1.44 10.66 -11.69
N ARG A 186 -2.39 9.79 -12.06
CA ARG A 186 -3.82 10.04 -11.91
C ARG A 186 -4.35 8.96 -10.99
N ALA A 187 -4.98 9.35 -9.88
CA ALA A 187 -5.28 8.43 -8.79
C ALA A 187 -6.10 7.21 -9.24
N GLU A 188 -7.12 7.42 -10.09
CA GLU A 188 -7.93 6.32 -10.65
C GLU A 188 -7.14 5.37 -11.55
N ALA A 189 -6.25 5.90 -12.38
CA ALA A 189 -5.43 5.11 -13.30
C ALA A 189 -4.44 4.23 -12.52
N ASP A 190 -3.83 4.78 -11.47
CA ASP A 190 -2.93 4.07 -10.56
C ASP A 190 -3.68 2.96 -9.79
N CYS A 191 -4.93 3.20 -9.39
CA CYS A 191 -5.79 2.17 -8.78
C CYS A 191 -6.05 0.98 -9.71
N LEU A 192 -6.40 1.26 -10.97
CA LEU A 192 -6.67 0.23 -11.97
C LEU A 192 -5.40 -0.52 -12.36
N ALA A 193 -4.27 0.18 -12.48
CA ALA A 193 -2.96 -0.42 -12.71
C ALA A 193 -2.57 -1.36 -11.56
N LEU A 194 -2.76 -0.93 -10.32
CA LEU A 194 -2.53 -1.79 -9.16
C LEU A 194 -3.47 -2.99 -9.14
N LEU A 195 -4.75 -2.81 -9.49
CA LEU A 195 -5.69 -3.92 -9.57
C LEU A 195 -5.22 -4.99 -10.56
N GLU A 196 -4.74 -4.58 -11.73
CA GLU A 196 -4.21 -5.49 -12.75
C GLU A 196 -2.94 -6.19 -12.25
N VAL A 197 -1.99 -5.44 -11.68
CA VAL A 197 -0.75 -5.98 -11.08
C VAL A 197 -1.05 -7.06 -10.05
N LEU A 198 -2.06 -6.85 -9.19
CA LEU A 198 -2.41 -7.78 -8.13
C LEU A 198 -3.08 -9.06 -8.64
N GLN A 199 -3.47 -9.16 -9.91
CA GLN A 199 -4.05 -10.38 -10.50
C GLN A 199 -3.03 -11.37 -11.05
N PHE A 200 -1.81 -10.92 -11.35
CA PHE A 200 -0.82 -11.82 -11.94
C PHE A 200 -0.33 -12.84 -10.90
N PRO A 201 -0.27 -14.13 -11.25
CA PRO A 201 0.49 -15.10 -10.48
C PRO A 201 1.94 -14.63 -10.40
N LEU A 202 2.48 -14.52 -9.20
CA LEU A 202 3.84 -14.06 -9.00
C LEU A 202 4.83 -15.15 -9.47
N PRO A 203 6.00 -14.77 -10.03
CA PRO A 203 6.86 -15.71 -10.75
C PRO A 203 7.39 -16.89 -9.92
N VAL A 204 7.62 -16.70 -8.62
CA VAL A 204 8.24 -17.72 -7.76
C VAL A 204 7.17 -18.48 -6.99
N SER A 205 6.26 -17.79 -6.29
CA SER A 205 5.24 -18.45 -5.47
C SER A 205 4.03 -18.97 -6.26
N GLY A 206 3.76 -18.41 -7.44
CA GLY A 206 2.59 -18.74 -8.26
C GLY A 206 1.25 -18.27 -7.68
N ILE A 207 1.25 -17.56 -6.54
CA ILE A 207 0.05 -16.96 -5.95
C ILE A 207 -0.09 -15.50 -6.38
N THR A 208 -1.30 -14.95 -6.32
CA THR A 208 -1.54 -13.56 -6.73
C THR A 208 -1.05 -12.58 -5.66
N GLY A 209 -0.72 -11.35 -6.08
CA GLY A 209 -0.38 -10.27 -5.15
C GLY A 209 -1.51 -10.00 -4.15
N LEU A 210 -2.77 -10.03 -4.59
CA LEU A 210 -3.91 -9.88 -3.69
C LEU A 210 -3.97 -11.00 -2.64
N LYS A 211 -3.59 -12.25 -2.98
CA LYS A 211 -3.55 -13.33 -1.99
C LYS A 211 -2.50 -13.09 -0.90
N HIS A 212 -1.36 -12.50 -1.25
CA HIS A 212 -0.38 -12.05 -0.25
C HIS A 212 -0.97 -10.98 0.67
N LEU A 213 -1.66 -9.98 0.12
CA LEU A 213 -2.33 -8.93 0.90
C LEU A 213 -3.33 -9.49 1.91
N LEU A 214 -4.19 -10.42 1.48
CA LEU A 214 -5.17 -11.08 2.35
C LEU A 214 -4.50 -11.87 3.48
N SER A 215 -3.35 -12.48 3.20
CA SER A 215 -2.56 -13.17 4.23
C SER A 215 -1.95 -12.18 5.21
N GLY A 216 -1.45 -11.03 4.71
CA GLY A 216 -0.96 -9.93 5.53
C GLY A 216 -2.04 -9.32 6.44
N GLN A 217 -3.30 -9.31 6.02
CA GLN A 217 -4.42 -8.84 6.85
C GLN A 217 -4.59 -9.65 8.14
N GLN A 218 -4.33 -10.97 8.07
CA GLN A 218 -4.45 -11.88 9.21
C GLN A 218 -3.21 -11.85 10.13
N ASN A 219 -2.10 -11.29 9.64
CA ASN A 219 -0.83 -11.28 10.33
C ASN A 219 -0.50 -9.86 10.85
N PRO A 220 -0.60 -9.62 12.17
CA PRO A 220 -0.21 -8.34 12.74
C PRO A 220 1.30 -8.11 12.58
N SER A 221 1.70 -6.85 12.47
CA SER A 221 3.07 -6.44 12.74
C SER A 221 3.20 -5.98 14.19
N TYR A 222 4.43 -5.88 14.67
CA TYR A 222 4.72 -5.48 16.03
C TYR A 222 5.72 -4.35 16.05
N ARG A 223 5.57 -3.44 16.99
CA ARG A 223 6.58 -2.46 17.33
C ARG A 223 7.13 -2.75 18.71
N VAL A 224 8.42 -3.06 18.78
CA VAL A 224 9.15 -3.37 20.01
C VAL A 224 9.84 -2.10 20.49
N TRP A 225 9.44 -1.59 21.65
CA TRP A 225 9.96 -0.37 22.26
C TRP A 225 11.01 -0.71 23.31
N ALA A 226 12.27 -0.36 23.02
CA ALA A 226 13.42 -0.56 23.90
C ALA A 226 13.47 0.52 25.01
N ARG A 227 12.48 0.46 25.92
CA ARG A 227 12.35 1.40 27.05
C ARG A 227 13.60 1.39 27.93
N ASN A 228 14.13 2.57 28.23
CA ASN A 228 15.31 2.74 29.09
C ASN A 228 16.55 1.93 28.65
N SER A 229 16.71 1.66 27.35
CA SER A 229 17.96 1.07 26.85
C SER A 229 19.14 1.98 27.17
N PRO A 230 20.27 1.47 27.71
CA PRO A 230 21.47 2.27 27.95
C PRO A 230 21.93 3.02 26.69
N PHE A 231 22.35 4.27 26.86
CA PHE A 231 22.78 5.13 25.76
C PHE A 231 23.94 4.53 24.95
N ASP A 232 24.87 3.84 25.62
CA ASP A 232 26.04 3.22 24.99
C ASP A 232 25.67 2.09 24.02
N ASN A 233 24.44 1.57 24.10
CA ASN A 233 23.95 0.50 23.22
C ASN A 233 23.31 1.03 21.92
N LYS A 234 23.23 2.35 21.72
CA LYS A 234 22.55 2.98 20.57
C LYS A 234 23.05 2.48 19.21
N ASP A 235 24.36 2.28 19.06
CA ASP A 235 24.96 1.90 17.78
C ASP A 235 24.64 0.43 17.44
N ARG A 236 24.57 -0.43 18.46
CA ARG A 236 24.11 -1.82 18.32
C ARG A 236 22.64 -1.87 17.94
N LEU A 237 21.79 -1.09 18.60
CA LEU A 237 20.37 -0.99 18.25
C LEU A 237 20.17 -0.48 16.81
N LYS A 238 20.88 0.59 16.43
CA LYS A 238 20.83 1.15 15.07
C LYS A 238 21.29 0.13 14.02
N ALA A 239 22.35 -0.63 14.27
CA ALA A 239 22.84 -1.69 13.38
C ALA A 239 21.80 -2.81 13.17
N ARG A 240 20.87 -3.00 14.11
CA ARG A 240 19.74 -3.93 14.00
C ARG A 240 18.48 -3.33 13.38
N GLY A 241 18.55 -2.09 12.90
CA GLY A 241 17.42 -1.40 12.28
C GLY A 241 16.46 -0.71 13.27
N TYR A 242 16.82 -0.61 14.56
CA TYR A 242 16.05 0.22 15.47
C TYR A 242 16.13 1.69 15.04
N ARG A 243 15.02 2.41 15.23
CA ARG A 243 14.89 3.85 14.95
C ARG A 243 14.59 4.59 16.24
N TRP A 244 15.09 5.81 16.35
CA TRP A 244 14.82 6.67 17.49
C TRP A 244 13.52 7.44 17.27
N GLU A 245 12.58 7.31 18.21
CA GLU A 245 11.37 8.14 18.26
C GLU A 245 11.58 9.28 19.26
N ALA A 246 11.57 10.52 18.77
CA ALA A 246 11.90 11.69 19.56
C ALA A 246 10.84 12.00 20.62
N ASN A 247 9.56 11.81 20.29
CA ASN A 247 8.45 12.10 21.21
C ASN A 247 8.43 11.13 22.40
N GLU A 248 8.69 9.85 22.14
CA GLU A 248 8.74 8.79 23.15
C GLU A 248 10.12 8.67 23.82
N LYS A 249 11.14 9.37 23.28
CA LYS A 249 12.55 9.27 23.65
C LYS A 249 13.00 7.81 23.78
N CYS A 250 12.66 7.01 22.78
CA CYS A 250 12.83 5.57 22.83
C CYS A 250 13.23 5.01 21.46
N TRP A 251 14.09 3.99 21.48
CA TRP A 251 14.38 3.20 20.29
C TRP A 251 13.25 2.19 20.05
N PHE A 252 12.80 2.05 18.80
CA PHE A 252 11.84 1.03 18.42
C PHE A 252 12.28 0.24 17.19
N LEU A 253 11.80 -1.00 17.10
CA LEU A 253 11.94 -1.86 15.92
C LEU A 253 10.55 -2.31 15.48
N GLU A 254 10.26 -2.21 14.18
CA GLU A 254 9.09 -2.87 13.59
C GLU A 254 9.47 -4.27 13.12
N THR A 255 8.67 -5.26 13.49
CA THR A 255 8.92 -6.68 13.24
C THR A 255 7.59 -7.41 12.94
N THR A 256 7.66 -8.69 12.55
CA THR A 256 6.49 -9.52 12.27
C THR A 256 6.32 -10.58 13.37
N GLU A 257 5.17 -11.26 13.39
CA GLU A 257 4.94 -12.40 14.29
C GLU A 257 6.07 -13.44 14.19
N SER A 258 6.53 -13.76 12.97
CA SER A 258 7.54 -14.80 12.74
C SER A 258 8.93 -14.44 13.27
N THR A 259 9.29 -13.16 13.31
CA THR A 259 10.61 -12.68 13.75
C THR A 259 10.61 -12.08 15.16
N LEU A 260 9.43 -11.87 15.75
CA LEU A 260 9.28 -11.22 17.05
C LEU A 260 10.15 -11.88 18.13
N GLN A 261 10.11 -13.21 18.28
CA GLN A 261 10.87 -13.89 19.33
C GLN A 261 12.39 -13.73 19.18
N SER A 262 12.91 -13.86 17.96
CA SER A 262 14.34 -13.65 17.69
C SER A 262 14.76 -12.20 17.95
N ASP A 263 13.90 -11.23 17.62
CA ASP A 263 14.20 -9.81 17.83
C ASP A 263 14.19 -9.42 19.31
N LEU A 264 13.33 -10.03 20.13
CA LEU A 264 13.34 -9.83 21.58
C LEU A 264 14.61 -10.40 22.22
N ALA A 265 14.99 -11.62 21.84
CA ALA A 265 16.20 -12.25 22.33
C ALA A 265 17.43 -11.40 21.99
N ALA A 266 17.47 -10.88 20.76
CA ALA A 266 18.52 -9.98 20.35
C ALA A 266 18.48 -8.63 21.07
N LEU A 267 17.30 -8.04 21.29
CA LEU A 267 17.16 -6.81 22.05
C LEU A 267 17.69 -6.98 23.48
N LYS A 268 17.43 -8.10 24.14
CA LYS A 268 17.98 -8.39 25.46
C LYS A 268 19.52 -8.35 25.44
N GLN A 269 20.12 -9.02 24.45
CA GLN A 269 21.57 -9.11 24.33
C GLN A 269 22.22 -7.78 23.93
N ASP A 270 21.64 -7.11 22.94
CA ASP A 270 22.23 -5.96 22.26
C ASP A 270 21.79 -4.62 22.85
N GLY A 271 20.53 -4.53 23.26
CA GLY A 271 19.94 -3.35 23.89
C GLY A 271 20.13 -3.31 25.39
N TYR A 272 20.30 -4.45 26.08
CA TYR A 272 20.37 -4.50 27.56
C TYR A 272 21.54 -5.31 28.12
N ASN A 273 22.51 -5.69 27.30
CA ASN A 273 23.70 -6.43 27.73
C ASN A 273 23.36 -7.75 28.46
N GLY A 274 22.31 -8.43 28.01
CA GLY A 274 21.81 -9.68 28.58
C GLY A 274 21.02 -9.52 29.89
N LYS A 275 20.89 -8.30 30.43
CA LYS A 275 20.17 -8.04 31.67
C LYS A 275 18.65 -8.04 31.42
N PRO A 276 17.85 -8.50 32.39
CA PRO A 276 16.40 -8.39 32.31
C PRO A 276 15.97 -6.92 32.14
N ALA A 277 15.05 -6.67 31.21
CA ALA A 277 14.56 -5.32 30.94
C ALA A 277 13.06 -5.30 30.66
N LYS A 278 12.39 -4.28 31.20
CA LYS A 278 10.97 -4.01 30.94
C LYS A 278 10.85 -3.24 29.63
N ILE A 279 10.13 -3.80 28.68
CA ILE A 279 9.91 -3.23 27.34
C ILE A 279 8.42 -3.21 27.00
N ASP A 280 8.03 -2.38 26.04
CA ASP A 280 6.67 -2.41 25.49
C ASP A 280 6.67 -3.09 24.12
N ILE A 281 5.64 -3.90 23.85
CA ILE A 281 5.33 -4.42 22.53
C ILE A 281 3.96 -3.93 22.15
N GLU A 282 3.91 -3.24 21.03
CA GLU A 282 2.71 -2.71 20.43
C GLU A 282 2.31 -3.59 19.26
N LYS A 283 1.16 -4.23 19.36
CA LYS A 283 0.57 -5.04 18.30
C LYS A 283 -0.19 -4.15 17.32
N LEU A 284 0.19 -4.22 16.05
CA LEU A 284 -0.39 -3.46 14.96
C LEU A 284 -1.18 -4.43 14.07
N ASP A 285 -2.51 -4.43 14.18
CA ASP A 285 -3.39 -5.21 13.30
C ASP A 285 -3.73 -4.44 12.01
N SER A 286 -4.48 -5.06 11.08
CA SER A 286 -4.86 -4.42 9.81
C SER A 286 -5.59 -3.07 9.97
N ARG A 287 -6.19 -2.77 11.13
CA ARG A 287 -6.87 -1.49 11.40
C ARG A 287 -5.94 -0.41 11.93
N VAL A 288 -4.70 -0.71 12.30
CA VAL A 288 -3.71 0.30 12.75
C VAL A 288 -2.37 0.21 12.01
N ARG A 289 -2.09 -0.88 11.30
CA ARG A 289 -0.93 -0.99 10.39
C ARG A 289 -0.98 0.12 9.35
N PHE A 290 0.16 0.74 9.06
CA PHE A 290 0.27 1.87 8.13
C PHE A 290 -0.48 3.16 8.58
N SER A 291 -1.07 3.19 9.78
CA SER A 291 -1.63 4.40 10.39
C SER A 291 -0.57 5.12 11.23
N SER A 292 -0.80 6.41 11.51
CA SER A 292 -0.09 7.15 12.56
C SER A 292 -0.60 6.80 13.97
N ARG A 293 -1.75 6.12 14.07
CA ARG A 293 -2.35 5.70 15.33
C ARG A 293 -1.61 4.51 15.94
N GLY A 294 -1.58 4.46 17.26
CA GLY A 294 -0.98 3.37 18.01
C GLY A 294 -1.85 2.10 17.99
N GLY A 295 -1.19 0.97 18.21
CA GLY A 295 -1.83 -0.33 18.40
C GLY A 295 -2.03 -0.69 19.86
N GLU A 296 -2.32 -1.98 20.11
CA GLU A 296 -2.48 -2.51 21.46
C GLU A 296 -1.10 -2.68 22.12
N LYS A 297 -0.82 -1.95 23.20
CA LYS A 297 0.45 -2.00 23.92
C LYS A 297 0.40 -2.97 25.09
N THR A 298 1.38 -3.86 25.15
CA THR A 298 1.62 -4.77 26.28
C THR A 298 3.03 -4.60 26.80
N THR A 299 3.20 -4.59 28.11
CA THR A 299 4.52 -4.46 28.73
C THR A 299 4.99 -5.79 29.28
N ARG A 300 6.22 -6.20 28.94
CA ARG A 300 6.81 -7.46 29.42
C ARG A 300 8.29 -7.31 29.78
N VAL A 301 8.80 -8.27 30.54
CA VAL A 301 10.23 -8.40 30.82
C VAL A 301 10.82 -9.39 29.84
N ILE A 302 11.89 -8.99 29.15
CA ILE A 302 12.70 -9.87 28.28
C ILE A 302 14.00 -10.29 28.94
#